data_AF-A0A015KL31-F1
#
_entry.id   AF-A0A015KL31-F1
#
_cell.length_a   1.000
_cell.length_b   1.000
_cell.length_c   1.000
_cell.angle_alpha   90.00
_cell.angle_beta   90.00
_cell.angle_gamma   90.00
#
_symmetry.space_group_name_H-M   'P 1'
#
loop_
_entity.id
_entity.type
_entity.pdbx_description
1 polymer ?
#
loop_
_entity_poly.entity_id
_entity_poly.type
_entity_poly.pdbx_seq_one_letter_code
_entity_poly.pdbx_strand_id
1 'polypeptide(L)' 'MSEAVSTFTTGNVSLTLADEIKKYKTDALIKFLQREEDLELDDDNLKVIREEKVNGRDFLKLTEEKLE' A
#
# COMPACT_ATOMS: atom_id res chain seq x y z
N MET A 1 10.21 -20.71 -3.11
CA MET A 1 9.77 -19.95 -1.92
C MET A 1 8.27 -19.82 -2.00
N SER A 2 7.54 -20.09 -0.91
CA SER A 2 6.08 -20.06 -0.86
C SER A 2 5.61 -18.69 -0.39
N GLU A 3 4.87 -17.95 -1.23
CA GLU A 3 4.19 -16.73 -0.80
C GLU A 3 2.99 -17.11 0.06
N ALA A 4 3.01 -16.71 1.33
CA ALA A 4 1.90 -16.94 2.25
C ALA A 4 0.80 -15.90 2.01
N VAL A 5 -0.15 -16.22 1.12
CA VAL A 5 -1.40 -15.45 1.00
C VAL A 5 -2.25 -15.73 2.24
N SER A 6 -2.31 -14.78 3.17
CA SER A 6 -3.22 -14.82 4.32
C SER A 6 -4.63 -14.45 3.89
N THR A 7 -5.45 -15.43 3.51
CA THR A 7 -6.89 -15.25 3.25
C THR A 7 -7.67 -15.34 4.56
N PHE A 8 -8.34 -14.25 4.97
CA PHE A 8 -9.37 -14.29 6.02
C PHE A 8 -10.74 -14.60 5.37
N THR A 9 -11.32 -15.76 5.66
CA THR A 9 -12.65 -16.13 5.14
C THR A 9 -13.73 -15.82 6.18
N THR A 10 -14.59 -14.86 5.88
CA THR A 10 -15.94 -14.75 6.46
C THR A 10 -16.87 -14.17 5.40
N GLY A 11 -17.61 -15.06 4.71
CA GLY A 11 -18.72 -14.72 3.79
C GLY A 11 -18.32 -14.26 2.38
N ASN A 12 -18.14 -15.20 1.44
CA ASN A 12 -18.17 -15.09 -0.04
C ASN A 12 -17.62 -13.84 -0.77
N VAL A 13 -16.81 -13.01 -0.11
CA VAL A 13 -16.06 -11.90 -0.70
C VAL A 13 -14.61 -12.10 -0.29
N SER A 14 -13.79 -12.62 -1.20
CA SER A 14 -12.35 -12.67 -0.99
C SER A 14 -11.84 -11.22 -1.01
N LEU A 15 -11.55 -10.68 0.17
CA LEU A 15 -10.96 -9.34 0.28
C LEU A 15 -9.52 -9.42 -0.18
N THR A 16 -9.14 -8.60 -1.16
CA THR A 16 -7.73 -8.52 -1.59
C THR A 16 -6.95 -7.59 -0.67
N LEU A 17 -5.63 -7.72 -0.64
CA LEU A 17 -4.75 -6.78 0.04
C LEU A 17 -4.95 -5.34 -0.49
N ALA A 18 -5.17 -5.20 -1.79
CA ALA A 18 -5.50 -3.91 -2.41
C ALA A 18 -6.80 -3.31 -1.83
N ASP A 19 -7.81 -4.13 -1.53
CA ASP A 19 -9.06 -3.65 -0.91
C ASP A 19 -8.88 -3.22 0.55
N GLU A 20 -7.88 -3.75 1.24
CA GLU A 20 -7.47 -3.28 2.55
C GLU A 20 -6.70 -1.95 2.45
N ILE A 21 -5.67 -1.89 1.58
CA ILE A 21 -4.84 -0.70 1.36
C ILE A 21 -5.71 0.50 0.94
N LYS A 22 -6.74 0.31 0.11
CA LYS A 22 -7.70 1.38 -0.27
C LYS A 22 -8.29 2.14 0.93
N LYS A 23 -8.35 1.53 2.12
CA LYS A 23 -8.93 2.12 3.34
C LYS A 23 -7.92 2.93 4.15
N TYR A 24 -6.62 2.76 3.90
CA TYR A 24 -5.57 3.38 4.70
C TYR A 24 -5.48 4.89 4.48
N LYS A 25 -5.42 5.63 5.59
CA LYS A 25 -4.97 7.02 5.60
C LYS A 25 -3.45 7.05 5.46
N THR A 26 -2.90 8.20 5.09
CA THR A 26 -1.47 8.40 4.79
C THR A 26 -0.53 7.76 5.82
N ASP A 27 -0.74 7.98 7.12
CA ASP A 27 0.14 7.38 8.15
C ASP A 27 0.04 5.85 8.22
N ALA A 28 -1.15 5.27 7.98
CA ALA A 28 -1.32 3.82 7.96
C ALA A 28 -0.70 3.20 6.70
N LEU A 29 -0.82 3.89 5.56
CA LEU A 29 -0.15 3.51 4.32
C LEU A 29 1.38 3.51 4.50
N ILE A 30 1.96 4.58 5.06
CA ILE A 30 3.41 4.66 5.30
C ILE A 30 3.89 3.53 6.21
N LYS A 31 3.17 3.25 7.30
CA LYS A 31 3.50 2.13 8.21
C LYS A 31 3.40 0.77 7.54
N PHE A 32 2.50 0.63 6.59
CA PHE A 32 2.38 -0.60 5.79
C PHE A 32 3.59 -0.72 4.86
N LEU A 33 3.86 0.31 4.05
CA LEU A 33 4.98 0.33 3.09
C LEU A 33 6.35 0.14 3.76
N GLN A 34 6.56 0.69 4.96
CA GLN A 34 7.80 0.51 5.75
C GLN A 34 8.08 -0.95 6.15
N ARG A 35 7.08 -1.83 6.12
CA ARG A 35 7.22 -3.24 6.49
C ARG A 35 7.47 -4.14 5.29
N GLU A 36 7.22 -3.64 4.09
CA GLU A 36 7.36 -4.40 2.86
C GLU A 36 8.80 -4.25 2.34
N GLU A 37 9.59 -5.31 2.49
CA GLU A 37 11.00 -5.32 2.10
C GLU A 37 11.20 -5.36 0.57
N ASP A 38 10.20 -5.83 -0.17
CA ASP A 38 10.25 -6.01 -1.63
C ASP A 38 10.00 -4.72 -2.43
N LEU A 39 9.64 -3.61 -1.77
CA LEU A 39 9.28 -2.36 -2.46
C LEU A 39 10.46 -1.41 -2.67
N GLU A 40 11.64 -1.73 -2.14
CA GLU A 40 12.87 -0.92 -2.25
C GLU A 40 12.67 0.58 -1.94
N LEU A 41 11.73 0.91 -1.03
CA LEU A 41 11.42 2.28 -0.65
C LEU A 41 12.39 2.79 0.41
N ASP A 42 12.94 3.97 0.19
CA ASP A 42 13.73 4.71 1.18
C ASP A 42 12.88 5.76 1.93
N ASP A 43 13.52 6.42 2.91
CA ASP A 43 12.89 7.45 3.72
C ASP A 43 12.43 8.66 2.88
N ASP A 44 13.13 8.97 1.78
CA ASP A 44 12.77 10.09 0.90
C ASP A 44 11.50 9.76 0.10
N ASN A 45 11.34 8.53 -0.38
CA ASN A 45 10.11 8.08 -1.03
C ASN A 45 8.90 8.19 -0.07
N LEU A 46 9.08 7.74 1.17
CA LEU A 46 8.01 7.79 2.19
C LEU A 46 7.69 9.24 2.61
N LYS A 47 8.68 10.13 2.58
CA LYS A 47 8.50 11.56 2.82
C LYS A 47 7.61 12.20 1.76
N VAL A 48 7.79 11.87 0.48
CA VAL A 48 6.93 12.35 -0.62
C VAL A 48 5.47 11.93 -0.38
N ILE A 49 5.23 10.67 -0.03
CA ILE A 49 3.88 10.15 0.29
C ILE A 49 3.24 10.94 1.45
N ARG A 50 4.04 11.30 2.46
CA ARG A 50 3.58 12.11 3.62
C ARG A 50 3.25 13.54 3.22
N GLU A 51 4.12 14.19 2.45
CA GLU A 51 3.99 15.60 2.06
C GLU A 51 2.81 15.82 1.12
N GLU A 52 2.65 14.94 0.12
CA GLU A 52 1.53 14.94 -0.83
C GLU A 52 0.22 14.40 -0.22
N LYS A 53 0.27 13.95 1.04
CA LYS A 53 -0.88 13.37 1.77
C LYS A 53 -1.56 12.24 0.98
N VAL A 54 -0.76 11.44 0.28
CA VAL A 54 -1.24 10.29 -0.49
C VAL A 54 -1.83 9.27 0.48
N ASN A 55 -3.09 8.92 0.29
CA ASN A 55 -3.74 7.83 1.03
C ASN A 55 -3.71 6.55 0.19
N GLY A 56 -4.10 5.42 0.78
CA GLY A 56 -3.96 4.14 0.10
C GLY A 56 -4.83 4.00 -1.17
N ARG A 57 -5.93 4.73 -1.28
CA ARG A 57 -6.71 4.79 -2.52
C ARG A 57 -5.98 5.54 -3.62
N ASP A 58 -5.33 6.65 -3.28
CA ASP A 58 -4.58 7.47 -4.23
C ASP A 58 -3.31 6.74 -4.66
N PHE A 59 -2.61 6.08 -3.73
CA PHE A 59 -1.45 5.24 -4.00
C PHE A 59 -1.75 4.15 -5.04
N LEU A 60 -2.84 3.39 -4.86
CA LEU A 60 -3.24 2.34 -5.81
C LEU A 60 -3.74 2.86 -7.17
N LYS A 61 -3.93 4.18 -7.29
CA LYS A 61 -4.29 4.86 -8.54
C LYS A 61 -3.11 5.56 -9.18
N LEU A 62 -1.94 5.60 -8.54
CA LEU A 62 -0.72 6.10 -9.18
C LEU A 62 -0.41 5.17 -10.34
N THR A 63 -0.56 5.69 -11.56
CA THR A 63 -0.02 5.08 -12.76
C THR A 63 1.44 5.52 -12.89
N GLU A 64 2.28 4.62 -13.39
CA GLU A 64 3.74 4.78 -13.59
C GLU A 64 4.12 6.14 -14.22
N GLU A 65 3.23 6.73 -15.03
CA GLU A 65 3.35 8.05 -15.68
C GLU A 65 3.46 9.29 -14.75
N LYS A 66 3.35 9.17 -13.42
CA LYS A 66 3.45 10.34 -12.50
C LYS A 66 4.78 10.45 -11.74
N LEU A 67 5.74 9.58 -12.01
CA LEU A 67 7.07 9.57 -11.40
C LEU A 67 8.13 9.98 -12.44
N GLU A 68 7.92 11.12 -13.09
CA GLU A 68 8.95 11.82 -13.91
C GLU A 68 9.63 12.94 -13.13
#